data_AF-A0A0V0QR07-F1
#
_entry.id   AF-A0A0V0QR07-F1
#
_cell.length_a   1.000
_cell.length_b   1.000
_cell.length_c   1.000
_cell.angle_alpha   90.00
_cell.angle_beta   90.00
_cell.angle_gamma   90.00
#
_symmetry.space_group_name_H-M   'P 1'
#
loop_
_entity.id
_entity.type
_entity.pdbx_description
1 polymer ?
#
loop_
_entity_poly.entity_id
_entity_poly.type
_entity_poly.pdbx_seq_one_letter_code
_entity_poly.pdbx_strand_id
1 'polypeptide(L)'
;MQQTQSNFPIFKNNNYNKKNIYNCEVNKNNLKIVNSVSVVEYGKQIDLNKVVLKMQNCEQKQRFPCIVARFLDPKGTALIFQTGKIIIIGCDSQQKSQQIADQVIKKIQKNQKESKKNKKIKEKEMKKHLQEEKCIKPQIEIKNLIATYNLGYEVGLESLEFYLQQNYQFNKEFLFKKSDVIKGITFTFSESKSKFTFKKTKHHKISSVIIKIFRTGKCTIMGAKEENQILTHLKTVKQILNEFNTISNCQHLNIKN
;
A
#
# COMPACT_ATOMS: atom_id res chain seq x y z
N MET A 1 -53.56 -12.89 -5.16
CA MET A 1 -52.23 -12.31 -4.84
C MET A 1 -51.19 -13.41 -5.04
N GLN A 2 -50.45 -13.36 -6.15
CA GLN A 2 -49.43 -14.35 -6.48
C GLN A 2 -48.17 -14.09 -5.64
N GLN A 3 -47.73 -15.11 -4.89
CA GLN A 3 -46.45 -15.11 -4.21
C GLN A 3 -45.35 -15.36 -5.25
N THR A 4 -44.47 -14.39 -5.45
CA THR A 4 -43.30 -14.54 -6.31
C THR A 4 -42.22 -15.28 -5.54
N GLN A 5 -42.03 -16.56 -5.86
CA GLN A 5 -40.86 -17.33 -5.46
C GLN A 5 -39.62 -16.73 -6.13
N SER A 6 -38.75 -16.09 -5.35
CA SER A 6 -37.45 -15.62 -5.80
C SER A 6 -36.50 -16.82 -5.94
N ASN A 7 -36.42 -17.37 -7.15
CA ASN A 7 -35.44 -18.40 -7.49
C ASN A 7 -34.02 -17.82 -7.45
N PHE A 8 -33.29 -18.10 -6.37
CA PHE A 8 -31.85 -17.85 -6.28
C PHE A 8 -31.08 -18.83 -7.19
N PRO A 9 -30.06 -18.38 -7.95
CA PRO A 9 -29.22 -19.29 -8.73
C PRO A 9 -28.37 -20.16 -7.79
N ILE A 10 -28.66 -21.46 -7.78
CA ILE A 10 -27.98 -22.49 -7.01
C ILE A 10 -26.62 -22.80 -7.67
N PHE A 11 -25.52 -22.37 -7.06
CA PHE A 11 -24.18 -22.81 -7.45
C PHE A 11 -23.91 -24.19 -6.85
N LYS A 12 -23.83 -25.23 -7.70
CA LYS A 12 -23.35 -26.57 -7.30
C LYS A 12 -21.85 -26.49 -7.03
N ASN A 13 -21.43 -26.65 -5.78
CA ASN A 13 -20.02 -26.80 -5.42
C ASN A 13 -19.73 -28.27 -5.05
N ASN A 14 -18.89 -28.92 -5.86
CA ASN A 14 -18.38 -30.25 -5.61
C ASN A 14 -17.28 -30.22 -4.55
N ASN A 15 -17.39 -31.09 -3.54
CA ASN A 15 -16.36 -31.58 -2.63
C ASN A 15 -15.37 -30.56 -2.04
N TYR A 16 -15.79 -29.86 -0.98
CA TYR A 16 -14.87 -29.23 -0.02
C TYR A 16 -15.16 -29.73 1.40
N ASN A 17 -14.12 -30.25 2.06
CA ASN A 17 -14.15 -30.82 3.41
C ASN A 17 -14.75 -29.84 4.44
N LYS A 18 -15.85 -30.25 5.08
CA LYS A 18 -16.65 -29.48 6.07
C LYS A 18 -15.90 -28.99 7.33
N LYS A 19 -14.61 -29.33 7.54
CA LYS A 19 -13.88 -29.04 8.80
C LYS A 19 -13.12 -27.71 8.86
N ASN A 20 -13.01 -26.94 7.77
CA ASN A 20 -12.20 -25.70 7.74
C ASN A 20 -12.99 -24.37 7.71
N ILE A 21 -14.30 -24.40 7.92
CA ILE A 21 -15.21 -23.28 7.61
C ILE A 21 -15.13 -22.12 8.63
N TYR A 22 -14.48 -22.31 9.79
CA TYR A 22 -14.48 -21.31 10.87
C TYR A 22 -13.14 -20.59 11.08
N ASN A 23 -12.12 -20.82 10.25
CA ASN A 23 -10.84 -20.17 10.48
C ASN A 23 -10.81 -18.73 9.89
N CYS A 24 -11.10 -17.75 10.74
CA CYS A 24 -10.97 -16.31 10.43
C CYS A 24 -9.50 -15.86 10.30
N GLU A 25 -8.54 -16.76 10.51
CA GLU A 25 -7.12 -16.48 10.32
C GLU A 25 -6.82 -16.07 8.87
N VAL A 26 -6.16 -14.93 8.72
CA VAL A 26 -5.61 -14.47 7.44
C VAL A 26 -4.31 -15.23 7.21
N ASN A 27 -4.28 -16.08 6.18
CA ASN A 27 -3.07 -16.79 5.81
C ASN A 27 -2.10 -15.80 5.14
N LYS A 28 -1.02 -15.45 5.84
CA LYS A 28 -0.01 -14.50 5.32
C LYS A 28 0.61 -14.94 4.00
N ASN A 29 0.68 -16.25 3.71
CA ASN A 29 1.21 -16.74 2.43
C ASN A 29 0.37 -16.31 1.23
N ASN A 30 -0.91 -16.01 1.45
CA ASN A 30 -1.81 -15.50 0.41
C ASN A 30 -1.71 -13.99 0.25
N LEU A 31 -1.05 -13.28 1.19
CA LEU A 31 -0.80 -11.84 1.12
C LEU A 31 0.52 -11.59 0.39
N LYS A 32 0.47 -10.72 -0.62
CA LYS A 32 1.65 -10.26 -1.33
C LYS A 32 1.66 -8.74 -1.42
N ILE A 33 2.68 -8.10 -0.85
CA ILE A 33 2.98 -6.70 -1.14
C ILE A 33 3.47 -6.64 -2.59
N VAL A 34 2.80 -5.84 -3.41
CA VAL A 34 3.13 -5.70 -4.83
C VAL A 34 3.85 -4.40 -5.11
N ASN A 35 3.61 -3.37 -4.29
CA ASN A 35 4.24 -2.08 -4.44
C ASN A 35 4.19 -1.31 -3.11
N SER A 36 5.12 -0.39 -2.94
CA SER A 36 5.22 0.53 -1.83
C SER A 36 5.66 1.90 -2.33
N VAL A 37 5.19 2.93 -1.64
CA VAL A 37 5.63 4.30 -1.81
C VAL A 37 6.36 4.70 -0.54
N SER A 38 7.65 4.96 -0.65
CA SER A 38 8.51 5.33 0.47
C SER A 38 9.05 6.73 0.28
N VAL A 39 9.23 7.46 1.38
CA VAL A 39 9.79 8.81 1.38
C VAL A 39 11.01 8.82 2.28
N VAL A 40 12.04 9.52 1.82
CA VAL A 40 13.29 9.72 2.53
C VAL A 40 13.64 11.20 2.48
N GLU A 41 14.06 11.76 3.62
CA GLU A 41 14.53 13.14 3.70
C GLU A 41 16.04 13.18 3.86
N TYR A 42 16.74 13.65 2.83
CA TYR A 42 18.20 13.80 2.86
C TYR A 42 18.67 14.95 3.76
N GLY A 43 17.80 15.93 4.04
CA GLY A 43 18.08 17.05 4.95
C GLY A 43 18.96 18.16 4.40
N LYS A 44 19.42 18.07 3.14
CA LYS A 44 20.19 19.12 2.45
C LYS A 44 19.69 19.29 1.01
N GLN A 45 19.90 20.46 0.44
CA GLN A 45 19.60 20.67 -0.98
C GLN A 45 20.49 19.80 -1.88
N ILE A 46 19.92 19.36 -3.00
CA ILE A 46 20.57 18.50 -3.98
C ILE A 46 20.70 19.27 -5.29
N ASP A 47 21.91 19.39 -5.80
CA ASP A 47 22.18 19.90 -7.14
C ASP A 47 21.81 18.84 -8.18
N LEU A 48 20.62 18.98 -8.76
CA LEU A 48 20.04 17.98 -9.65
C LEU A 48 20.88 17.78 -10.92
N ASN A 49 21.38 18.86 -11.52
CA ASN A 49 22.16 18.79 -12.75
C ASN A 49 23.40 17.90 -12.58
N LYS A 50 24.09 18.01 -11.43
CA LYS A 50 25.25 17.15 -11.13
C LYS A 50 24.88 15.69 -10.89
N VAL A 51 23.69 15.43 -10.35
CA VAL A 51 23.22 14.08 -10.07
C VAL A 51 22.89 13.35 -11.37
N VAL A 52 22.18 14.00 -12.30
CA VAL A 52 21.82 13.40 -13.61
C VAL A 52 23.06 12.97 -14.37
N LEU A 53 24.09 13.83 -14.45
CA LEU A 53 25.31 13.56 -15.22
C LEU A 53 26.10 12.33 -14.75
N LYS A 54 25.96 11.94 -13.47
CA LYS A 54 26.78 10.89 -12.84
C LYS A 54 26.00 9.64 -12.46
N MET A 55 24.68 9.65 -12.64
CA MET A 55 23.81 8.55 -12.27
C MET A 55 23.30 7.88 -13.53
N GLN A 56 23.53 6.58 -13.66
CA GLN A 56 22.97 5.77 -14.75
C GLN A 56 21.44 5.73 -14.68
N ASN A 57 20.78 5.58 -15.83
CA ASN A 57 19.32 5.44 -15.96
C ASN A 57 18.53 6.56 -15.26
N CYS A 58 19.04 7.78 -15.41
CA CYS A 58 18.62 8.96 -14.67
C CYS A 58 18.25 10.07 -15.65
N GLU A 59 17.03 10.57 -15.57
CA GLU A 59 16.52 11.61 -16.48
C GLU A 59 15.87 12.77 -15.70
N GLN A 60 16.15 14.00 -16.11
CA GLN A 60 15.47 15.18 -15.57
C GLN A 60 14.13 15.36 -16.27
N LYS A 61 13.08 15.63 -15.50
CA LYS A 61 11.75 15.91 -16.07
C LYS A 61 11.62 17.41 -16.36
N GLN A 62 11.29 17.76 -17.59
CA GLN A 62 11.10 19.17 -17.99
C GLN A 62 9.90 19.82 -17.28
N ARG A 63 8.82 19.06 -17.10
CA ARG A 63 7.56 19.56 -16.52
C ARG A 63 7.49 19.47 -15.00
N PHE A 64 8.46 18.82 -14.35
CA PHE A 64 8.40 18.53 -12.93
C PHE A 64 9.79 18.66 -12.31
N PRO A 65 9.97 19.42 -11.20
CA PRO A 65 11.29 19.77 -10.66
C PRO A 65 11.92 18.60 -9.89
N CYS A 66 12.11 17.46 -10.58
CA CYS A 66 12.74 16.28 -10.06
C CYS A 66 13.56 15.56 -11.13
N ILE A 67 14.42 14.67 -10.64
CA ILE A 67 15.06 13.65 -11.45
C ILE A 67 14.37 12.32 -11.21
N VAL A 68 14.24 11.52 -12.26
CA VAL A 68 13.75 10.14 -12.21
C VAL A 68 14.92 9.20 -12.44
N ALA A 69 15.28 8.40 -11.44
CA ALA A 69 16.29 7.36 -11.53
C ALA A 69 15.63 5.97 -11.46
N ARG A 70 15.87 5.11 -12.45
CA ARG A 70 15.31 3.75 -12.51
C ARG A 70 16.36 2.71 -12.12
N PHE A 71 15.97 1.82 -11.23
CA PHE A 71 16.79 0.73 -10.70
C PHE A 71 16.22 -0.61 -11.17
N LEU A 72 17.11 -1.49 -11.64
CA LEU A 72 16.77 -2.85 -12.05
C LEU A 72 16.88 -3.83 -10.88
N ASP A 73 17.92 -3.69 -10.06
CA ASP A 73 18.15 -4.50 -8.87
C ASP A 73 18.62 -3.65 -7.66
N PRO A 74 17.80 -3.56 -6.59
CA PRO A 74 16.40 -3.97 -6.55
C PRO A 74 15.53 -3.14 -7.51
N LYS A 75 14.45 -3.73 -8.04
CA LYS A 75 13.54 -3.05 -8.95
C LYS A 75 12.83 -1.89 -8.25
N GLY A 76 12.94 -0.69 -8.81
CA GLY A 76 12.25 0.49 -8.30
C GLY A 76 12.59 1.77 -9.05
N THR A 77 11.92 2.86 -8.71
CA THR A 77 12.16 4.19 -9.28
C THR A 77 12.28 5.20 -8.15
N ALA A 78 13.33 6.01 -8.17
CA ALA A 78 13.53 7.12 -7.26
C ALA A 78 13.22 8.44 -7.95
N LEU A 79 12.37 9.26 -7.33
CA LEU A 79 12.11 10.65 -7.67
C LEU A 79 12.90 11.52 -6.70
N ILE A 80 13.90 12.24 -7.20
CA ILE A 80 14.82 13.03 -6.40
C ILE A 80 14.52 14.51 -6.60
N PHE A 81 14.23 15.22 -5.52
CA PHE A 81 13.89 16.63 -5.54
C PHE A 81 15.06 17.48 -5.07
N GLN A 82 15.17 18.71 -5.60
CA GLN A 82 16.19 19.68 -5.20
C GLN A 82 16.15 19.99 -3.69
N THR A 83 14.97 19.87 -3.07
CA THR A 83 14.77 20.08 -1.64
C THR A 83 15.47 19.06 -0.74
N GLY A 84 16.00 17.97 -1.30
CA GLY A 84 16.52 16.84 -0.52
C GLY A 84 15.49 15.75 -0.24
N LYS A 85 14.25 15.92 -0.69
CA LYS A 85 13.24 14.86 -0.62
C LYS A 85 13.51 13.81 -1.70
N ILE A 86 13.42 12.54 -1.33
CA ILE A 86 13.54 11.41 -2.24
C ILE A 86 12.28 10.55 -2.06
N ILE A 87 11.59 10.26 -3.17
CA ILE A 87 10.41 9.38 -3.17
C ILE A 87 10.77 8.12 -3.94
N ILE A 88 10.58 6.95 -3.34
CA ILE A 88 10.86 5.65 -3.95
C ILE A 88 9.54 4.95 -4.20
N ILE A 89 9.35 4.46 -5.42
CA ILE A 89 8.15 3.75 -5.86
C ILE A 89 8.53 2.47 -6.60
N GLY A 90 7.60 1.52 -6.68
CA GLY A 90 7.76 0.30 -7.47
C GLY A 90 8.45 -0.85 -6.74
N CYS A 91 8.77 -0.68 -5.45
CA CYS A 91 9.38 -1.72 -4.62
C CYS A 91 8.31 -2.58 -3.96
N ASP A 92 8.48 -3.90 -3.99
CA ASP A 92 7.58 -4.86 -3.33
C ASP A 92 7.92 -5.08 -1.84
N SER A 93 8.97 -4.45 -1.31
CA SER A 93 9.32 -4.53 0.11
C SER A 93 10.01 -3.26 0.61
N GLN A 94 9.86 -2.99 1.90
CA GLN A 94 10.53 -1.88 2.58
C GLN A 94 12.07 -2.00 2.52
N GLN A 95 12.59 -3.22 2.61
CA GLN A 95 14.03 -3.48 2.53
C GLN A 95 14.61 -3.06 1.17
N LYS A 96 13.91 -3.39 0.07
CA LYS A 96 14.31 -2.97 -1.28
C LYS A 96 14.26 -1.45 -1.43
N SER A 97 13.21 -0.81 -0.91
CA SER A 97 13.15 0.66 -0.89
C SER A 97 14.32 1.28 -0.12
N GLN A 98 14.71 0.70 1.03
CA GLN A 98 15.87 1.17 1.80
C GLN A 98 17.18 1.01 1.01
N GLN A 99 17.38 -0.11 0.33
CA GLN A 99 18.57 -0.35 -0.49
C GLN A 99 18.67 0.69 -1.63
N ILE A 100 17.57 1.01 -2.32
CA ILE A 100 17.55 2.09 -3.33
C ILE A 100 17.88 3.43 -2.69
N ALA A 101 17.28 3.75 -1.54
CA ALA A 101 17.57 5.00 -0.83
C ALA A 101 19.06 5.15 -0.55
N ASP A 102 19.68 4.09 -0.01
CA ASP A 102 21.10 4.08 0.32
C ASP A 102 21.98 4.25 -0.92
N GLN A 103 21.63 3.61 -2.03
CA GLN A 103 22.35 3.78 -3.31
C GLN A 103 22.25 5.22 -3.83
N VAL A 104 21.06 5.83 -3.78
CA VAL A 104 20.83 7.23 -4.19
C VAL A 104 21.63 8.19 -3.31
N ILE A 105 21.54 8.04 -1.98
CA ILE A 105 22.23 8.89 -1.02
C ILE A 105 23.75 8.80 -1.21
N LYS A 106 24.31 7.60 -1.38
CA LYS A 106 25.74 7.41 -1.65
C LYS A 106 26.19 8.17 -2.91
N LYS A 107 25.42 8.09 -4.00
CA LYS A 107 25.73 8.82 -5.25
C LYS A 107 25.66 10.34 -5.05
N ILE A 108 24.64 10.85 -4.36
CA ILE A 108 24.52 12.29 -4.05
C ILE A 108 25.71 12.76 -3.21
N GLN A 109 26.06 12.04 -2.15
CA GLN A 109 27.17 12.41 -1.26
C GLN A 109 28.52 12.43 -1.98
N LYS A 110 28.78 11.44 -2.85
CA LYS A 110 30.01 11.41 -3.67
C LYS A 110 30.12 12.66 -4.55
N ASN A 111 29.03 13.03 -5.22
CA ASN A 111 28.98 14.20 -6.11
C ASN A 111 29.19 15.53 -5.37
N GLN A 112 28.66 15.65 -4.16
CA GLN A 112 28.83 16.85 -3.32
C GLN A 112 30.26 16.98 -2.78
N LYS A 113 30.94 15.87 -2.45
CA LYS A 113 32.34 15.89 -1.99
C LYS A 113 33.32 16.28 -3.11
N GLU A 114 33.12 15.79 -4.33
CA GLU A 114 33.95 16.13 -5.50
C GLU A 114 33.84 17.62 -5.86
N SER A 115 32.64 18.21 -5.75
CA SER A 115 32.44 19.66 -5.95
C SER A 115 33.23 20.51 -4.95
N LYS A 116 33.41 20.04 -3.70
CA LYS A 116 34.19 20.73 -2.67
C LYS A 116 35.70 20.57 -2.87
N LYS A 117 36.17 19.42 -3.38
CA LYS A 117 37.60 19.21 -3.71
C LYS A 117 38.06 20.14 -4.84
N ASN A 118 37.25 20.35 -5.87
CA ASN A 118 37.60 21.25 -6.98
C ASN A 118 37.62 22.73 -6.56
N LYS A 119 36.85 23.13 -5.54
CA LYS A 119 36.96 24.48 -4.93
C LYS A 119 38.18 24.63 -4.01
N LYS A 120 38.66 23.56 -3.38
CA LYS A 120 39.81 23.57 -2.46
C LYS A 120 41.19 23.69 -3.13
N ILE A 121 41.27 23.87 -4.44
CA ILE A 121 42.51 24.29 -5.12
C ILE A 121 42.73 25.81 -4.97
N LYS A 122 41.77 26.60 -4.47
CA LYS A 122 41.94 28.05 -4.21
C LYS A 122 42.14 28.48 -2.75
N GLU A 123 42.06 27.60 -1.76
CA GLU A 123 42.38 27.94 -0.37
C GLU A 123 43.03 26.75 0.35
N LYS A 124 44.35 26.64 0.18
CA LYS A 124 45.21 25.95 1.14
C LYS A 124 45.37 26.89 2.33
N GLU A 125 44.55 26.74 3.38
CA GLU A 125 45.00 27.06 4.75
C GLU A 125 44.05 26.64 5.89
N MET A 126 42.76 26.36 5.67
CA MET A 126 41.89 26.05 6.81
C MET A 126 41.67 24.54 7.04
N LYS A 127 42.72 23.84 7.50
CA LYS A 127 42.62 22.49 8.10
C LYS A 127 42.74 22.60 9.63
N LYS A 128 41.60 22.69 10.35
CA LYS A 128 41.56 22.19 11.75
C LYS A 128 40.21 21.83 12.36
N HIS A 129 39.10 21.93 11.63
CA HIS A 129 37.83 21.39 12.11
C HIS A 129 37.12 20.60 11.00
N LEU A 130 37.63 19.40 10.68
CA LEU A 130 36.78 18.35 10.13
C LEU A 130 36.02 17.75 11.32
N GLN A 131 35.03 18.47 11.81
CA GLN A 131 33.99 17.84 12.62
C GLN A 131 33.37 16.78 11.72
N GLU A 132 33.41 15.53 12.17
CA GLU A 132 32.65 14.44 11.59
C GLU A 132 31.18 14.86 11.62
N GLU A 133 30.66 15.42 10.52
CA GLU A 133 29.24 15.55 10.32
C GLU A 133 28.69 14.12 10.35
N LYS A 134 28.21 13.72 11.53
CA LYS A 134 27.53 12.45 11.77
C LYS A 134 26.41 12.40 10.74
N CYS A 135 26.60 11.64 9.66
CA CYS A 135 25.59 11.45 8.64
C CYS A 135 24.42 10.74 9.33
N ILE A 136 23.43 11.52 9.78
CA ILE A 136 22.15 10.99 10.20
C ILE A 136 21.68 10.13 9.03
N LYS A 137 21.59 8.81 9.24
CA LYS A 137 21.06 7.90 8.22
C LYS A 137 19.61 8.35 7.97
N PRO A 138 19.27 8.78 6.74
CA PRO A 138 17.91 9.20 6.45
C PRO A 138 16.94 8.07 6.77
N GLN A 139 15.96 8.35 7.63
CA GLN A 139 14.93 7.39 7.96
C GLN A 139 13.94 7.28 6.80
N ILE A 140 13.62 6.05 6.40
CA ILE A 140 12.61 5.78 5.39
C ILE A 140 11.23 5.72 6.04
N GLU A 141 10.29 6.47 5.49
CA GLU A 141 8.89 6.42 5.90
C GLU A 141 8.03 5.80 4.78
N ILE A 142 7.34 4.72 5.07
CA ILE A 142 6.35 4.15 4.15
C ILE A 142 5.10 5.03 4.17
N LYS A 143 4.73 5.59 3.01
CA LYS A 143 3.53 6.41 2.85
C LYS A 143 2.32 5.61 2.40
N ASN A 144 2.55 4.55 1.61
CA ASN A 144 1.49 3.70 1.08
C ASN A 144 2.04 2.31 0.72
N LEU A 145 1.24 1.28 0.99
CA LEU A 145 1.43 -0.10 0.57
C LEU A 145 0.28 -0.49 -0.35
N ILE A 146 0.64 -1.21 -1.40
CA ILE A 146 -0.31 -1.85 -2.30
C ILE A 146 -0.06 -3.34 -2.20
N ALA A 147 -1.11 -4.09 -1.93
CA ALA A 147 -1.03 -5.53 -1.74
C ALA A 147 -2.13 -6.25 -2.51
N THR A 148 -1.91 -7.53 -2.72
CA THR A 148 -2.91 -8.46 -3.22
C THR A 148 -3.10 -9.58 -2.20
N TYR A 149 -4.33 -10.07 -2.07
CA TYR A 149 -4.64 -11.23 -1.25
C TYR A 149 -5.47 -12.23 -2.05
N ASN A 150 -5.31 -13.53 -1.83
CA ASN A 150 -6.13 -14.57 -2.44
C ASN A 150 -6.99 -15.28 -1.38
N LEU A 151 -8.30 -15.21 -1.52
CA LEU A 151 -9.26 -15.93 -0.65
C LEU A 151 -9.19 -17.44 -0.87
N GLY A 152 -8.81 -17.89 -2.07
CA GLY A 152 -8.72 -19.31 -2.43
C GLY A 152 -10.04 -19.93 -2.91
N TYR A 153 -11.10 -19.14 -3.03
CA TYR A 153 -12.42 -19.57 -3.50
C TYR A 153 -13.16 -18.43 -4.21
N GLU A 154 -14.11 -18.77 -5.08
CA GLU A 154 -14.93 -17.77 -5.78
C GLU A 154 -15.97 -17.12 -4.87
N VAL A 155 -16.28 -15.85 -5.14
CA VAL A 155 -17.24 -15.04 -4.38
C VAL A 155 -18.37 -14.62 -5.29
N GLY A 156 -19.61 -15.01 -4.94
CA GLY A 156 -20.82 -14.53 -5.60
C GLY A 156 -21.07 -13.05 -5.29
N LEU A 157 -20.60 -12.14 -6.15
CA LEU A 157 -20.62 -10.70 -5.88
C LEU A 157 -22.04 -10.14 -5.75
N GLU A 158 -23.00 -10.61 -6.54
CA GLU A 158 -24.41 -10.18 -6.47
C GLU A 158 -25.05 -10.55 -5.13
N SER A 159 -24.90 -11.82 -4.74
CA SER A 159 -25.42 -12.33 -3.47
C SER A 159 -24.73 -11.68 -2.26
N LEU A 160 -23.41 -11.44 -2.35
CA LEU A 160 -22.66 -10.74 -1.32
C LEU A 160 -23.09 -9.28 -1.19
N GLU A 161 -23.29 -8.57 -2.29
CA GLU A 161 -23.78 -7.18 -2.27
C GLU A 161 -25.14 -7.10 -1.60
N PHE A 162 -26.07 -7.98 -1.96
CA PHE A 162 -27.39 -8.04 -1.33
C PHE A 162 -27.27 -8.30 0.17
N TYR A 163 -26.44 -9.28 0.57
CA TYR A 163 -26.19 -9.58 1.97
C TYR A 163 -25.61 -8.36 2.73
N LEU A 164 -24.66 -7.65 2.14
CA LEU A 164 -24.06 -6.44 2.73
C LEU A 164 -25.10 -5.32 2.89
N GLN A 165 -25.99 -5.13 1.92
CA GLN A 165 -27.08 -4.15 2.01
C GLN A 165 -28.06 -4.46 3.14
N GLN A 166 -28.33 -5.75 3.40
CA GLN A 166 -29.25 -6.13 4.48
C GLN A 166 -28.60 -5.99 5.88
N ASN A 167 -27.30 -6.30 6.01
CA ASN A 167 -26.67 -6.45 7.33
C ASN A 167 -25.70 -5.33 7.71
N TYR A 168 -25.15 -4.59 6.73
CA TYR A 168 -24.05 -3.65 6.93
C TYR A 168 -24.24 -2.26 6.29
N GLN A 169 -25.44 -1.93 5.80
CA GLN A 169 -25.72 -0.64 5.13
C GLN A 169 -25.32 0.59 5.95
N PHE A 170 -25.50 0.53 7.28
CA PHE A 170 -25.22 1.62 8.21
C PHE A 170 -23.99 1.36 9.10
N ASN A 171 -23.07 0.50 8.64
CA ASN A 171 -21.86 0.19 9.39
C ASN A 171 -20.95 1.43 9.52
N LYS A 172 -20.43 1.67 10.73
CA LYS A 172 -19.57 2.82 11.04
C LYS A 172 -18.08 2.55 10.81
N GLU A 173 -17.68 1.29 10.74
CA GLU A 173 -16.28 0.84 10.60
C GLU A 173 -15.84 0.87 9.13
N PHE A 174 -16.72 0.50 8.21
CA PHE A 174 -16.43 0.50 6.78
C PHE A 174 -17.65 0.86 5.94
N LEU A 175 -17.37 1.38 4.74
CA LEU A 175 -18.35 1.53 3.66
C LEU A 175 -18.10 0.45 2.61
N PHE A 176 -19.14 -0.02 1.93
CA PHE A 176 -18.99 -0.91 0.78
C PHE A 176 -19.70 -0.35 -0.45
N LYS A 177 -19.13 -0.61 -1.64
CA LYS A 177 -19.73 -0.27 -2.93
C LYS A 177 -19.36 -1.32 -3.97
N LYS A 178 -20.33 -1.77 -4.76
CA LYS A 178 -20.04 -2.47 -6.02
C LYS A 178 -19.73 -1.44 -7.10
N SER A 179 -18.83 -1.81 -8.00
CA SER A 179 -18.51 -1.02 -9.18
C SER A 179 -18.89 -1.81 -10.43
N ASP A 180 -19.71 -1.21 -11.28
CA ASP A 180 -20.11 -1.83 -12.55
C ASP A 180 -18.98 -1.77 -13.58
N VAL A 181 -18.14 -0.74 -13.54
CA VAL A 181 -17.00 -0.54 -14.44
C VAL A 181 -15.90 -1.58 -14.17
N ILE A 182 -15.58 -1.83 -12.90
CA ILE A 182 -14.61 -2.85 -12.51
C ILE A 182 -15.32 -3.81 -11.56
N LYS A 183 -15.81 -4.92 -12.12
CA LYS A 183 -16.61 -5.94 -11.43
C LYS A 183 -15.94 -6.41 -10.13
N GLY A 184 -16.46 -5.94 -9.01
CA GLY A 184 -15.95 -6.25 -7.68
C GLY A 184 -16.62 -5.40 -6.60
N ILE A 185 -16.57 -5.88 -5.35
CA ILE A 185 -17.05 -5.16 -4.18
C ILE A 185 -15.86 -4.48 -3.50
N THR A 186 -16.00 -3.19 -3.26
CA THR A 186 -14.97 -2.35 -2.63
C THR A 186 -15.39 -2.00 -1.21
N PHE A 187 -14.61 -2.45 -0.24
CA PHE A 187 -14.67 -2.03 1.16
C PHE A 187 -13.72 -0.84 1.37
N THR A 188 -14.20 0.21 2.01
CA THR A 188 -13.42 1.39 2.37
C THR A 188 -13.47 1.57 3.88
N PHE A 189 -12.36 1.26 4.53
CA PHE A 189 -12.15 1.43 5.97
C PHE A 189 -11.63 2.83 6.21
N SER A 190 -12.24 3.58 7.13
CA SER A 190 -11.79 4.92 7.49
C SER A 190 -11.03 4.89 8.81
N GLU A 191 -9.77 5.28 8.81
CA GLU A 191 -8.96 5.39 10.02
C GLU A 191 -8.91 6.86 10.46
N SER A 192 -9.49 7.15 11.63
CA SER A 192 -9.34 8.44 12.28
C SER A 192 -7.98 8.50 12.99
N LYS A 193 -7.23 9.57 12.76
CA LYS A 193 -6.02 9.87 13.54
C LYS A 193 -6.39 10.80 14.68
N SER A 194 -6.60 10.27 15.89
CA SER A 194 -6.53 11.11 17.07
C SER A 194 -5.06 11.42 17.37
N LYS A 195 -4.61 12.63 17.03
CA LYS A 195 -3.44 13.23 17.67
C LYS A 195 -3.95 14.28 18.64
N PHE A 196 -3.96 13.94 19.93
CA PHE A 196 -4.21 14.91 20.99
C PHE A 196 -2.96 15.78 21.12
N THR A 197 -2.93 16.92 20.42
CA THR A 197 -1.96 17.99 20.71
C THR A 197 -2.72 19.11 21.41
N PHE A 198 -2.34 19.40 22.65
CA PHE A 198 -2.93 20.40 23.57
C PHE A 198 -3.00 21.85 23.03
N LYS A 199 -2.58 22.09 21.78
CA LYS A 199 -2.66 23.40 21.11
C LYS A 199 -3.10 23.21 19.66
N LYS A 200 -4.31 23.74 19.36
CA LYS A 200 -4.99 23.84 18.05
C LYS A 200 -5.47 22.53 17.40
N THR A 201 -6.78 22.40 17.28
CA THR A 201 -7.49 21.41 16.46
C THR A 201 -7.17 21.63 14.97
N LYS A 202 -6.24 20.85 14.42
CA LYS A 202 -6.19 20.60 12.97
C LYS A 202 -6.92 19.29 12.70
N HIS A 203 -8.05 19.34 11.99
CA HIS A 203 -8.69 18.12 11.48
C HIS A 203 -7.68 17.38 10.59
N HIS A 204 -7.18 16.24 11.07
CA HIS A 204 -6.24 15.43 10.30
C HIS A 204 -7.00 14.56 9.30
N LYS A 205 -6.48 14.53 8.07
CA LYS A 205 -6.95 13.70 6.94
C LYS A 205 -7.15 12.24 7.39
N ILE A 206 -8.38 11.75 7.27
CA ILE A 206 -8.75 10.33 7.42
C ILE A 206 -7.92 9.55 6.38
N SER A 207 -7.11 8.60 6.82
CA SER A 207 -6.49 7.64 5.90
C SER A 207 -7.49 6.52 5.68
N SER A 208 -7.67 6.11 4.43
CA SER A 208 -8.59 5.03 4.10
C SER A 208 -7.83 3.83 3.56
N VAL A 209 -8.08 2.66 4.12
CA VAL A 209 -7.66 1.39 3.54
C VAL A 209 -8.80 0.89 2.67
N ILE A 210 -8.48 0.60 1.42
CA ILE A 210 -9.44 0.13 0.42
C ILE A 210 -9.12 -1.31 0.12
N ILE A 211 -10.09 -2.21 0.34
CA ILE A 211 -10.01 -3.62 -0.04
C ILE A 211 -11.07 -3.85 -1.11
N LYS A 212 -10.65 -4.29 -2.29
CA LYS A 212 -11.56 -4.67 -3.35
C LYS A 212 -11.48 -6.16 -3.59
N ILE A 213 -12.64 -6.82 -3.63
CA ILE A 213 -12.81 -8.25 -3.83
C ILE A 213 -13.38 -8.49 -5.22
N PHE A 214 -12.79 -9.44 -5.94
CA PHE A 214 -13.23 -9.88 -7.26
C PHE A 214 -13.93 -11.24 -7.16
N ARG A 215 -14.76 -11.57 -8.15
CA ARG A 215 -15.48 -12.86 -8.24
C ARG A 215 -14.55 -14.07 -8.10
N THR A 216 -13.31 -13.96 -8.59
CA THR A 216 -12.30 -15.02 -8.53
C THR A 216 -11.72 -15.27 -7.14
N GLY A 217 -12.12 -14.49 -6.12
CA GLY A 217 -11.52 -14.56 -4.78
C GLY A 217 -10.22 -13.78 -4.63
N LYS A 218 -9.70 -13.18 -5.72
CA LYS A 218 -8.59 -12.24 -5.63
C LYS A 218 -9.06 -10.95 -4.97
N CYS A 219 -8.19 -10.35 -4.17
CA CYS A 219 -8.40 -9.07 -3.52
C CYS A 219 -7.24 -8.12 -3.84
N THR A 220 -7.54 -6.84 -4.02
CA THR A 220 -6.54 -5.76 -4.08
C THR A 220 -6.71 -4.85 -2.87
N ILE A 221 -5.60 -4.52 -2.20
CA ILE A 221 -5.57 -3.67 -1.02
C ILE A 221 -4.71 -2.43 -1.32
N MET A 222 -5.22 -1.25 -0.98
CA MET A 222 -4.53 0.03 -1.19
C MET A 222 -4.73 0.97 0.00
N GLY A 223 -3.81 1.91 0.20
CA GLY A 223 -3.97 3.00 1.18
C GLY A 223 -3.41 2.71 2.57
N ALA A 224 -3.03 1.45 2.83
CA ALA A 224 -2.39 1.06 4.08
C ALA A 224 -0.96 1.60 4.19
N LYS A 225 -0.49 1.86 5.40
CA LYS A 225 0.90 2.29 5.66
C LYS A 225 1.77 1.17 6.21
N GLU A 226 1.12 0.21 6.86
CA GLU A 226 1.77 -0.91 7.51
C GLU A 226 1.02 -2.20 7.18
N GLU A 227 1.75 -3.31 7.15
CA GLU A 227 1.19 -4.63 6.86
C GLU A 227 0.12 -5.03 7.90
N ASN A 228 0.32 -4.69 9.17
CA ASN A 228 -0.63 -4.99 10.24
C ASN A 228 -2.01 -4.36 9.98
N GLN A 229 -2.08 -3.16 9.40
CA GLN A 229 -3.34 -2.53 9.02
C GLN A 229 -4.08 -3.38 7.97
N ILE A 230 -3.34 -3.88 6.97
CA ILE A 230 -3.90 -4.76 5.93
C ILE A 230 -4.45 -6.04 6.57
N LEU A 231 -3.70 -6.67 7.47
CA LEU A 231 -4.10 -7.91 8.12
C LEU A 231 -5.36 -7.72 8.97
N THR A 232 -5.47 -6.62 9.73
CA THR A 232 -6.66 -6.30 10.53
C THR A 232 -7.90 -6.17 9.65
N HIS A 233 -7.85 -5.35 8.60
CA HIS A 233 -8.99 -5.14 7.72
C HIS A 233 -9.34 -6.39 6.91
N LEU A 234 -8.36 -7.21 6.52
CA LEU A 234 -8.60 -8.51 5.89
C LEU A 234 -9.29 -9.50 6.83
N LYS A 235 -8.99 -9.48 8.13
CA LYS A 235 -9.71 -10.31 9.12
C LYS A 235 -11.18 -9.94 9.18
N THR A 236 -11.49 -8.64 9.26
CA THR A 236 -12.88 -8.13 9.25
C THR A 236 -13.61 -8.59 7.97
N VAL A 237 -13.00 -8.40 6.80
CA VAL A 237 -13.58 -8.86 5.53
C VAL A 237 -13.78 -10.38 5.50
N LYS A 238 -12.80 -11.18 5.95
CA LYS A 238 -12.93 -12.64 5.98
C LYS A 238 -14.05 -13.10 6.91
N GLN A 239 -14.23 -12.44 8.05
CA GLN A 239 -15.32 -12.75 8.96
C GLN A 239 -16.69 -12.55 8.28
N ILE A 240 -16.90 -11.41 7.62
CA ILE A 240 -18.13 -11.11 6.88
C ILE A 240 -18.38 -12.17 5.78
N LEU A 241 -17.34 -12.57 5.05
CA LEU A 241 -17.45 -13.61 4.03
C LEU A 241 -17.80 -14.98 4.63
N ASN A 242 -17.27 -15.31 5.81
CA ASN A 242 -17.61 -16.55 6.50
C ASN A 242 -19.08 -16.56 6.95
N GLU A 243 -19.58 -15.44 7.48
CA GLU A 243 -20.99 -15.27 7.86
C GLU A 243 -21.92 -15.42 6.63
N PHE A 244 -21.58 -14.74 5.53
CA PHE A 244 -22.27 -14.86 4.24
C PHE A 244 -22.31 -16.31 3.71
N ASN A 245 -21.17 -17.01 3.73
CA ASN A 245 -21.06 -18.38 3.25
C ASN A 245 -21.85 -19.36 4.13
N THR A 246 -21.91 -19.12 5.43
CA THR A 246 -22.67 -19.96 6.37
C THR A 246 -24.17 -19.88 6.08
N ILE A 247 -24.70 -18.68 5.87
CA ILE A 247 -26.12 -18.46 5.56
C ILE A 247 -26.49 -19.08 4.21
N SER A 248 -25.64 -18.90 3.20
CA SER A 248 -25.84 -19.48 1.86
C SER A 248 -25.92 -21.01 1.91
N ASN A 249 -25.10 -21.64 2.75
CA ASN A 249 -25.11 -23.10 2.92
C ASN A 249 -26.33 -23.61 3.72
N CYS A 250 -26.81 -22.86 4.71
CA CYS A 250 -28.02 -23.22 5.47
C CYS A 250 -29.29 -23.14 4.60
N GLN A 251 -29.40 -22.15 3.72
CA GLN A 251 -30.53 -22.04 2.78
C GLN A 251 -30.58 -23.21 1.77
N HIS A 252 -29.42 -23.78 1.40
CA HIS A 252 -29.37 -24.97 0.55
C HIS A 252 -29.81 -26.27 1.23
N LEU A 253 -29.71 -26.37 2.56
CA LEU A 253 -30.11 -27.57 3.30
C LEU A 253 -31.63 -27.62 3.53
N ASN A 254 -32.30 -26.48 3.66
CA ASN A 254 -33.75 -26.40 3.87
C ASN A 254 -34.59 -26.56 2.59
N ILE A 255 -33.99 -26.65 1.41
CA ILE A 255 -34.69 -26.88 0.13
C ILE A 255 -34.68 -28.37 -0.24
N LYS A 256 -34.01 -29.23 0.54
CA LYS A 256 -33.89 -30.67 0.30
C LYS A 256 -34.79 -31.55 1.18
N ASN A 257 -35.66 -30.95 1.99
CA ASN A 257 -36.67 -31.66 2.78
C ASN A 257 -38.06 -31.31 2.26
#